data_AF-A0A3A8HDN0-F1
#
_entry.id   AF-A0A3A8HDN0-F1
#
_cell.length_a   1.000
_cell.length_b   1.000
_cell.length_c   1.000
_cell.angle_alpha   90.00
_cell.angle_beta   90.00
_cell.angle_gamma   90.00
#
_symmetry.space_group_name_H-M   'P 1'
#
loop_
_entity.id
_entity.type
_entity.pdbx_description
1 polymer ?
#
loop_
_entity_poly.entity_id
_entity_poly.type
_entity_poly.pdbx_seq_one_letter_code
_entity_poly.pdbx_strand_id
1 'polypeptide(L)'
;MRAAGRSSARLLLFRHPMTTTARQQLAARLGQAEAALQKAMREMDGSPAARTRLADSRSEYRAAEREALLVLGALEALAVVDALASPQ
;
A
#
# COMPACT_ATOMS: atom_id res chain seq x y z
N MET A 1 8.30 -35.12 33.95
CA MET A 1 8.54 -33.66 34.04
C MET A 1 9.84 -33.30 33.32
N ARG A 2 9.76 -32.58 32.19
CA ARG A 2 10.66 -31.47 31.83
C ARG A 2 10.11 -30.76 30.59
N ALA A 3 10.16 -29.44 30.64
CA ALA A 3 9.38 -28.51 29.84
C ALA A 3 10.06 -28.12 28.52
N ALA A 4 9.20 -27.81 27.54
CA ALA A 4 9.28 -26.73 26.54
C ALA A 4 10.65 -26.34 25.96
N GLY A 5 10.81 -26.58 24.66
CA GLY A 5 11.79 -25.91 23.79
C GLY A 5 11.12 -25.40 22.52
N ARG A 6 10.25 -24.40 22.67
CA ARG A 6 9.60 -23.66 21.58
C ARG A 6 10.67 -22.98 20.74
N SER A 7 10.86 -23.33 19.47
CA SER A 7 11.62 -22.46 18.54
C SER A 7 11.50 -22.77 17.03
N SER A 8 10.55 -23.56 16.55
CA SER A 8 10.34 -23.68 15.09
C SER A 8 9.40 -22.62 14.51
N ALA A 9 8.68 -21.86 15.35
CA ALA A 9 7.73 -20.84 14.88
C ALA A 9 8.37 -19.46 14.58
N ARG A 10 9.61 -19.20 15.04
CA ARG A 10 10.21 -17.85 14.99
C ARG A 10 10.91 -17.53 13.66
N LEU A 11 11.00 -18.48 12.74
CA LEU A 11 11.77 -18.35 11.49
C LEU A 11 10.90 -18.28 10.22
N LEU A 12 9.57 -18.33 10.32
CA LEU A 12 8.67 -18.29 9.16
C LEU A 12 7.88 -16.98 8.99
N LEU A 13 8.04 -16.00 9.89
CA LEU A 13 7.27 -14.74 9.91
C LEU A 13 7.73 -13.68 8.90
N PHE A 14 8.74 -13.95 8.07
CA PHE A 14 9.31 -12.95 7.16
C PHE A 14 9.33 -13.46 5.72
N ARG A 15 8.15 -13.71 5.16
CA ARG A 15 7.97 -13.77 3.71
C ARG A 15 8.04 -12.34 3.16
N HIS A 16 9.28 -11.85 3.11
CA HIS A 16 9.76 -10.53 2.67
C HIS A 16 9.19 -9.35 3.48
N PRO A 17 9.86 -8.91 4.57
CA PRO A 17 9.56 -7.61 5.14
C PRO A 17 9.76 -6.57 4.05
N MET A 18 8.71 -5.81 3.73
CA MET A 18 8.83 -4.70 2.80
C MET A 18 10.02 -3.83 3.19
N THR A 19 10.98 -3.71 2.26
CA THR A 19 12.20 -2.94 2.53
C THR A 19 11.85 -1.48 2.69
N THR A 20 12.59 -0.76 3.53
CA THR A 20 12.42 0.69 3.72
C THR A 20 12.43 1.45 2.38
N THR A 21 13.27 1.03 1.43
CA THR A 21 13.34 1.58 0.08
C THR A 21 12.04 1.40 -0.70
N ALA A 22 11.42 0.22 -0.66
CA ALA A 22 10.13 -0.01 -1.33
C ALA A 22 9.01 0.86 -0.74
N ARG A 23 9.02 1.10 0.58
CA ARG A 23 8.05 2.01 1.23
C ARG A 23 8.23 3.45 0.75
N GLN A 24 9.49 3.88 0.67
CA GLN A 24 9.84 5.22 0.20
C GLN A 24 9.46 5.42 -1.26
N GLN A 25 9.69 4.43 -2.12
CA GLN A 25 9.30 4.47 -3.52
C GLN A 25 7.78 4.54 -3.69
N LEU A 26 7.03 3.78 -2.89
CA LEU A 26 5.57 3.80 -2.94
C LEU A 26 5.00 5.12 -2.42
N ALA A 27 5.54 5.66 -1.33
CA ALA A 27 5.17 6.97 -0.82
C ALA A 27 5.49 8.09 -1.82
N ALA A 28 6.66 8.00 -2.48
CA ALA A 28 7.03 8.93 -3.54
C ALA A 28 6.06 8.87 -4.72
N ARG A 29 5.68 7.66 -5.15
CA ARG A 29 4.71 7.47 -6.23
C ARG A 29 3.33 8.04 -5.87
N LEU A 30 2.83 7.77 -4.66
CA LEU A 30 1.56 8.32 -4.19
C LEU A 30 1.59 9.86 -4.17
N GLY A 31 2.66 10.46 -3.63
CA GLY A 31 2.81 11.91 -3.61
C GLY A 31 2.92 12.52 -5.01
N GLN A 32 3.58 11.86 -5.96
CA GLN A 32 3.63 12.30 -7.36
C GLN A 32 2.25 12.25 -8.02
N ALA A 33 1.50 11.16 -7.82
CA ALA A 33 0.15 11.01 -8.36
C ALA A 33 -0.82 12.05 -7.76
N GLU A 34 -0.70 12.34 -6.46
CA GLU A 34 -1.47 13.39 -5.80
C GLU A 34 -1.13 14.78 -6.36
N ALA A 35 0.15 15.09 -6.51
CA ALA A 35 0.57 16.36 -7.10
C ALA A 35 0.05 16.53 -8.53
N ALA A 36 0.07 15.46 -9.33
CA ALA A 36 -0.47 15.44 -10.68
C ALA A 36 -2.01 15.64 -10.70
N LEU A 37 -2.72 15.03 -9.75
CA LEU A 37 -4.17 15.22 -9.58
C LEU A 37 -4.49 16.67 -9.20
N GLN A 38 -3.81 17.23 -8.19
CA GLN A 38 -4.00 18.61 -7.76
C GLN A 38 -3.68 19.60 -8.88
N LYS A 39 -2.61 19.34 -9.65
CA LYS A 39 -2.28 20.15 -10.83
C LYS A 39 -3.40 20.09 -11.87
N ALA A 40 -3.89 18.91 -12.22
CA ALA A 40 -4.99 18.76 -13.18
C ALA A 40 -6.29 19.45 -12.71
N MET A 41 -6.55 19.48 -11.41
CA MET A 41 -7.68 20.23 -10.84
C MET A 41 -7.48 21.75 -10.95
N ARG A 42 -6.27 22.27 -10.70
CA ARG A 42 -5.94 23.70 -10.83
C ARG A 42 -5.97 24.19 -12.28
N GLU A 43 -5.55 23.33 -13.21
CA GLU A 43 -5.53 23.61 -14.65
C GLU A 43 -6.86 23.31 -15.36
N MET A 44 -7.93 23.04 -14.61
CA MET A 44 -9.23 22.75 -15.17
C MET A 44 -9.84 23.99 -15.85
N ASP A 45 -9.93 23.95 -17.17
CA ASP A 45 -10.51 25.01 -18.02
C ASP A 45 -11.85 24.60 -18.67
N GLY A 46 -12.37 23.41 -18.35
CA GLY A 46 -13.61 22.86 -18.91
C GLY A 46 -13.47 22.19 -20.27
N SER A 47 -12.31 22.30 -20.94
CA SER A 47 -12.07 21.66 -22.23
C SER A 47 -12.15 20.12 -22.13
N PRO A 48 -12.48 19.43 -23.24
CA PRO A 48 -12.39 17.96 -23.28
C PRO A 48 -11.01 17.45 -22.86
N ALA A 49 -9.94 18.13 -23.29
CA ALA A 49 -8.57 17.75 -22.94
C ALA A 49 -8.29 17.87 -21.43
N ALA A 50 -8.73 18.96 -20.78
CA ALA A 50 -8.57 19.10 -19.33
C ALA A 50 -9.38 18.06 -18.55
N ARG A 51 -10.59 17.72 -19.02
CA ARG A 51 -11.41 16.64 -18.42
C ARG A 51 -10.73 15.28 -18.54
N THR A 52 -10.15 14.96 -19.70
CA THR A 52 -9.37 13.72 -19.88
C THR A 52 -8.16 13.70 -18.93
N ARG A 53 -7.36 14.76 -18.88
CA ARG A 53 -6.21 14.86 -17.96
C ARG A 53 -6.62 14.66 -16.50
N LEU A 54 -7.73 15.24 -16.06
CA LEU A 54 -8.24 15.03 -14.71
C LEU A 54 -8.67 13.58 -14.47
N ALA A 55 -9.35 12.95 -15.43
CA ALA A 55 -9.79 11.56 -15.33
C ALA A 55 -8.59 10.60 -15.25
N ASP A 56 -7.54 10.86 -16.02
CA ASP A 56 -6.30 10.08 -16.05
C ASP A 56 -5.55 10.23 -14.72
N SER A 57 -5.31 11.47 -14.26
CA SER A 57 -4.67 11.71 -12.96
C SER A 57 -5.45 11.12 -11.78
N ARG A 58 -6.79 11.13 -11.85
CA ARG A 58 -7.64 10.50 -10.82
C ARG A 58 -7.51 8.98 -10.82
N SER A 59 -7.41 8.38 -12.00
CA SER A 59 -7.20 6.93 -12.15
C SER A 59 -5.84 6.51 -11.60
N GLU A 60 -4.78 7.26 -11.92
CA GLU A 60 -3.43 7.01 -11.43
C GLU A 60 -3.33 7.22 -9.91
N TYR A 61 -3.92 8.31 -9.38
CA TYR A 61 -3.98 8.53 -7.93
C TYR A 61 -4.67 7.35 -7.21
N ARG A 62 -5.82 6.89 -7.70
CA ARG A 62 -6.52 5.73 -7.12
C ARG A 62 -5.72 4.43 -7.25
N ALA A 63 -4.93 4.28 -8.31
CA ALA A 63 -4.07 3.12 -8.49
C ALA A 63 -2.92 3.14 -7.47
N ALA A 64 -2.22 4.27 -7.35
CA ALA A 64 -1.17 4.46 -6.36
C ALA A 64 -1.69 4.35 -4.91
N GLU A 65 -2.90 4.86 -4.65
CA GLU A 65 -3.57 4.76 -3.35
C GLU A 65 -3.92 3.31 -3.01
N ARG A 66 -4.45 2.51 -3.95
CA ARG A 66 -4.67 1.07 -3.74
C ARG A 66 -3.37 0.32 -3.50
N GLU A 67 -2.34 0.63 -4.26
CA GLU A 67 -1.02 -0.02 -4.09
C GLU A 67 -0.43 0.34 -2.73
N ALA A 68 -0.51 1.61 -2.31
CA ALA A 68 -0.19 2.07 -0.97
C ALA A 68 -1.00 1.33 0.11
N LEU A 69 -2.31 1.19 -0.06
CA LEU A 69 -3.17 0.48 0.89
C LEU A 69 -2.85 -1.01 0.98
N LEU A 70 -2.48 -1.69 -0.11
CA LEU A 70 -2.10 -3.11 -0.08
C LEU A 70 -0.75 -3.34 0.60
N VAL A 71 0.15 -2.39 0.43
CA VAL A 71 1.57 -2.60 0.71
C VAL A 71 1.99 -1.91 2.01
N LEU A 72 1.63 -0.64 2.20
CA LEU A 72 1.67 0.00 3.53
C LEU A 72 0.59 -0.57 4.44
N GLY A 73 -0.52 -1.07 3.87
CA GLY A 73 -1.40 -2.02 4.55
C GLY A 73 -0.85 -3.45 4.53
N ALA A 74 0.38 -3.59 5.02
CA ALA A 74 0.83 -4.72 5.85
C ALA A 74 -0.20 -5.17 6.93
N LEU A 75 -1.30 -4.44 7.09
CA LEU A 75 -2.48 -4.64 7.90
C LEU A 75 -3.34 -5.85 7.51
N GLU A 76 -3.47 -6.21 6.24
CA GLU A 76 -4.06 -7.52 5.89
C GLU A 76 -3.12 -8.66 6.30
N ALA A 77 -1.80 -8.42 6.26
CA ALA A 77 -0.78 -9.36 6.74
C ALA A 77 -0.77 -9.53 8.28
N LEU A 78 -1.46 -8.67 9.04
CA LEU A 78 -1.73 -8.86 10.47
C LEU A 78 -3.03 -9.64 10.71
N ALA A 79 -4.08 -9.37 9.91
CA ALA A 79 -5.39 -10.00 10.02
C ALA A 79 -5.33 -11.54 9.87
N VAL A 80 -4.40 -12.05 9.07
CA VAL A 80 -4.18 -13.49 8.90
C VAL A 80 -3.31 -14.09 10.02
N VAL A 81 -2.42 -13.31 10.63
CA VAL A 81 -1.61 -13.76 11.77
C VAL A 81 -2.48 -13.96 13.01
N ASP A 82 -3.46 -13.10 13.25
CA ASP A 82 -4.45 -13.25 14.35
C ASP A 82 -5.41 -14.42 14.12
N ALA A 83 -5.86 -14.63 12.89
CA ALA A 83 -6.76 -15.75 12.55
C ALA A 83 -6.09 -17.13 12.76
N LEU A 84 -4.77 -17.21 12.71
CA LEU A 84 -3.99 -18.42 12.97
C LEU A 84 -3.54 -18.55 14.44
N ALA A 85 -3.56 -17.46 15.21
CA ALA A 85 -3.25 -17.45 16.64
C ALA A 85 -4.47 -17.77 17.52
N SER A 86 -5.69 -17.64 16.98
CA SER A 86 -6.95 -18.03 17.61
C SER A 86 -7.61 -19.17 16.83
N PRO A 87 -7.26 -20.44 17.09
CA PRO A 87 -7.94 -21.56 16.45
C PRO A 87 -9.42 -21.62 16.89
N GLN A 88 -10.32 -21.75 15.93
CA GLN A 88 -11.67 -22.28 16.16
C GLN A 88 -11.63 -23.80 16.26
#